data_AF-A0A6A8AI28-F1
#
_entry.id   AF-A0A6A8AI28-F1
#
_cell.length_a   1.000
_cell.length_b   1.000
_cell.length_c   1.000
_cell.angle_alpha   90.00
_cell.angle_beta   90.00
_cell.angle_gamma   90.00
#
_symmetry.space_group_name_H-M   'P 1'
#
loop_
_entity.id
_entity.type
_entity.pdbx_description
1 polymer ?
#
loop_
_entity_poly.entity_id
_entity_poly.type
_entity_poly.pdbx_seq_one_letter_code
_entity_poly.pdbx_strand_id
1 'polypeptide(L)'
;MKISMDIELKDIPGQLVLALKPVSDFGGNLRSVLHQRDKKTPSGRIPIQLVLEIEERRLDRLVETLKARGVNVVRIGKERLKESIVVLLIGHIVHTDIRETIDSIDSTGFAEVVELSLSMPGVDKKSSASVTLSAIGKEELKEALNILERTANKKGIMVISSV
;
A
#
# COMPACT_ATOMS: atom_id res chain seq x y z
N MET A 1 -0.63 2.22 9.42
CA MET A 1 -1.00 2.08 7.99
C MET A 1 -1.56 3.39 7.49
N LYS A 2 -1.26 3.81 6.26
CA LYS A 2 -1.89 5.00 5.65
C LYS A 2 -3.18 4.57 4.96
N ILE A 3 -4.25 5.34 5.15
CA ILE A 3 -5.58 5.01 4.68
C ILE A 3 -6.15 6.25 4.00
N SER A 4 -6.65 6.06 2.78
CA SER A 4 -7.54 7.00 2.13
C SER A 4 -8.97 6.52 2.30
N MET A 5 -9.89 7.43 2.65
CA MET A 5 -11.29 7.10 2.86
C MET A 5 -12.16 8.16 2.20
N ASP A 6 -13.09 7.72 1.37
CA ASP A 6 -14.14 8.57 0.81
C ASP A 6 -15.40 8.39 1.64
N ILE A 7 -15.87 9.48 2.24
CA ILE A 7 -17.08 9.51 3.05
C ILE A 7 -18.09 10.51 2.49
N GLU A 8 -19.36 10.30 2.81
CA GLU A 8 -20.43 11.23 2.46
C GLU A 8 -21.19 11.69 3.69
N LEU A 9 -21.27 13.01 3.83
CA LEU A 9 -21.90 13.69 4.95
C LEU A 9 -23.22 14.35 4.55
N LYS A 10 -24.14 14.44 5.51
CA LYS A 10 -25.32 15.31 5.36
C LYS A 10 -24.87 16.76 5.36
N ASP A 11 -25.55 17.59 4.57
CA ASP A 11 -25.36 19.05 4.51
C ASP A 11 -26.04 19.73 5.71
N ILE A 12 -25.52 19.46 6.92
CA ILE A 12 -25.97 20.07 8.18
C ILE A 12 -24.77 20.53 9.02
N PRO A 13 -24.92 21.61 9.83
CA PRO A 13 -23.85 22.09 10.68
C PRO A 13 -23.31 21.01 11.64
N GLY A 14 -21.99 21.02 11.87
CA GLY A 14 -21.32 20.11 12.80
C GLY A 14 -21.04 18.71 12.27
N GLN A 15 -21.53 18.35 11.07
CA GLN A 15 -21.40 16.99 10.56
C GLN A 15 -19.94 16.56 10.31
N LEU A 16 -19.08 17.48 9.86
CA LEU A 16 -17.66 17.18 9.68
C LEU A 16 -16.97 16.87 11.02
N VAL A 17 -17.31 17.60 12.08
CA VAL A 17 -16.76 17.35 13.43
C VAL A 17 -17.19 15.98 13.93
N LEU A 18 -18.47 15.61 13.72
CA LEU A 18 -18.98 14.29 14.09
C LEU A 18 -18.27 13.15 13.35
N ALA A 19 -17.87 13.38 12.10
CA ALA A 19 -17.14 12.42 11.28
C ALA A 19 -15.66 12.31 11.66
N LEU A 20 -15.01 13.40 12.08
CA LEU A 20 -13.58 13.38 12.43
C LEU A 20 -13.32 12.94 13.88
N LYS A 21 -14.27 13.15 14.79
CA LYS A 21 -14.10 12.80 16.22
C LYS A 21 -13.75 11.31 16.45
N PRO A 22 -14.42 10.33 15.81
CA PRO A 22 -14.03 8.93 15.91
C PRO A 22 -12.57 8.67 15.53
N VAL A 23 -12.06 9.36 14.51
CA VAL A 23 -10.67 9.16 14.05
C VAL A 23 -9.70 9.46 15.19
N SER A 24 -9.93 10.55 15.92
CA SER A 24 -9.16 10.90 17.12
C SER A 24 -9.39 9.90 18.26
N ASP A 25 -10.64 9.52 18.53
CA ASP A 25 -11.01 8.57 19.60
C ASP A 25 -10.30 7.21 19.44
N PHE A 26 -10.06 6.76 18.20
CA PHE A 26 -9.34 5.52 17.89
C PHE A 26 -7.81 5.69 17.78
N GLY A 27 -7.28 6.88 18.03
CA GLY A 27 -5.85 7.19 17.94
C GLY A 27 -5.32 7.31 16.51
N GLY A 28 -6.19 7.62 15.54
CA GLY A 28 -5.81 7.90 14.16
C GLY A 28 -5.25 9.31 14.00
N ASN A 29 -4.17 9.44 13.22
CA ASN A 29 -3.58 10.72 12.85
C ASN A 29 -4.14 11.19 11.50
N LEU A 30 -4.85 12.32 11.47
CA LEU A 30 -5.36 12.91 10.23
C LEU A 30 -4.24 13.62 9.48
N ARG A 31 -3.96 13.19 8.24
CA ARG A 31 -2.97 13.80 7.35
C ARG A 31 -3.58 14.86 6.44
N SER A 32 -4.76 14.59 5.89
CA SER A 32 -5.44 15.50 4.98
C SER A 32 -6.95 15.31 5.04
N VAL A 33 -7.68 16.41 4.87
CA VAL A 33 -9.13 16.44 4.72
C VAL A 33 -9.43 17.31 3.50
N LEU A 34 -9.97 16.70 2.45
CA LEU A 34 -10.44 17.41 1.27
C LEU A 34 -11.96 17.45 1.28
N HIS A 35 -12.49 18.66 1.35
CA HIS A 35 -13.93 18.92 1.34
C HIS A 35 -14.26 19.83 0.15
N GLN A 36 -15.11 19.36 -0.74
CA GLN A 36 -15.58 20.12 -1.90
C GLN A 36 -17.07 20.41 -1.74
N ARG A 37 -17.40 21.55 -1.13
CA ARG A 37 -18.78 21.93 -0.81
C ARG A 37 -19.69 22.01 -2.05
N ASP A 38 -19.13 22.43 -3.18
CA ASP A 38 -19.88 22.61 -4.44
C ASP A 38 -20.18 21.29 -5.16
N LYS A 39 -19.57 20.20 -4.70
CA LYS A 39 -19.77 18.86 -5.26
C LYS A 39 -20.79 18.15 -4.39
N LYS A 40 -21.93 17.76 -4.96
CA LYS A 40 -22.91 16.89 -4.30
C LYS A 40 -22.89 15.52 -4.95
N THR A 41 -22.98 14.47 -4.15
CA THR A 41 -23.14 13.12 -4.68
C THR A 41 -24.56 12.95 -5.23
N PRO A 42 -24.85 11.94 -6.07
CA PRO A 42 -26.21 11.69 -6.56
C PRO A 42 -27.25 11.57 -5.43
N SER A 43 -26.82 11.20 -4.23
CA SER A 43 -27.63 11.11 -3.01
C SER A 43 -27.84 12.45 -2.28
N GLY A 44 -27.38 13.57 -2.85
CA GLY A 44 -27.47 14.91 -2.27
C GLY A 44 -26.55 15.15 -1.07
N ARG A 45 -25.57 14.27 -0.83
CA ARG A 45 -24.62 14.36 0.28
C ARG A 45 -23.33 15.06 -0.17
N ILE A 46 -22.58 15.57 0.80
CA ILE A 46 -21.28 16.19 0.57
C ILE A 46 -20.18 15.11 0.61
N PRO A 47 -19.44 14.88 -0.48
CA PRO A 47 -18.30 13.97 -0.49
C PRO A 47 -17.11 14.62 0.21
N ILE A 48 -16.43 13.83 1.03
CA ILE A 48 -15.22 14.23 1.74
C ILE A 48 -14.20 13.11 1.61
N GLN A 49 -12.99 13.49 1.21
CA GLN A 49 -11.87 12.56 1.16
C GLN A 49 -10.97 12.79 2.37
N LEU A 50 -10.72 11.73 3.11
CA LEU A 50 -9.86 11.71 4.30
C LEU A 50 -8.60 10.91 3.99
N VAL A 51 -7.45 11.43 4.39
CA VAL A 51 -6.21 10.66 4.47
C VAL A 51 -5.78 10.62 5.92
N LEU A 52 -5.63 9.42 6.48
CA LEU A 52 -5.30 9.21 7.88
C LEU A 52 -4.31 8.06 8.07
N GLU A 53 -3.60 8.09 9.18
CA GLU A 53 -2.75 6.99 9.64
C GLU A 53 -3.36 6.36 10.89
N ILE A 54 -3.59 5.06 10.86
CA ILE A 54 -4.13 4.32 12.01
C ILE A 54 -3.56 2.89 12.04
N GLU A 55 -3.59 2.28 13.22
CA GLU A 55 -3.34 0.85 13.38
C GLU A 55 -4.42 0.02 12.67
N GLU A 56 -4.00 -1.02 11.95
CA GLU A 56 -4.91 -1.84 11.15
C GLU A 56 -6.03 -2.49 11.97
N ARG A 57 -5.71 -2.99 13.17
CA ARG A 57 -6.67 -3.63 14.09
C ARG A 57 -7.80 -2.71 14.53
N ARG A 58 -7.63 -1.39 14.40
CA ARG A 58 -8.61 -0.36 14.82
C ARG A 58 -9.45 0.15 13.65
N LEU A 59 -9.07 -0.14 12.41
CA LEU A 59 -9.75 0.37 11.23
C LEU A 59 -11.21 -0.10 11.15
N ASP A 60 -11.46 -1.39 11.37
CA ASP A 60 -12.80 -1.94 11.23
C ASP A 60 -13.76 -1.33 12.27
N ARG A 61 -13.29 -1.17 13.51
CA ARG A 61 -14.04 -0.48 14.58
C ARG A 61 -14.30 0.99 14.29
N LEU A 62 -13.33 1.69 13.68
CA LEU A 62 -13.50 3.07 13.23
C LEU A 62 -14.61 3.16 12.17
N VAL A 63 -14.59 2.28 11.17
CA VAL A 63 -15.59 2.24 10.09
C VAL A 63 -16.98 1.95 10.62
N GLU A 64 -17.12 0.99 11.54
CA GLU A 64 -18.40 0.70 12.21
C GLU A 64 -18.92 1.91 12.98
N THR A 65 -18.05 2.60 13.72
CA THR A 65 -18.42 3.80 14.49
C THR A 65 -18.86 4.95 13.59
N LEU A 66 -18.19 5.15 12.45
CA LEU A 66 -18.58 6.16 11.46
C LEU A 66 -19.98 5.86 10.89
N LYS A 67 -20.23 4.61 10.51
CA LYS A 67 -21.54 4.17 10.01
C LYS A 67 -22.64 4.36 11.07
N ALA A 68 -22.38 4.00 12.32
CA ALA A 68 -23.31 4.19 13.43
C ALA A 68 -23.65 5.67 13.68
N ARG A 69 -22.71 6.59 13.39
CA ARG A 69 -22.93 8.05 13.47
C ARG A 69 -23.55 8.66 12.20
N GLY A 70 -24.02 7.83 11.26
CA GLY A 70 -24.70 8.27 10.03
C GLY A 70 -23.77 8.80 8.93
N VAL A 71 -22.46 8.60 9.09
CA VAL A 71 -21.45 8.87 8.05
C VAL A 71 -21.44 7.70 7.08
N ASN A 72 -21.72 7.96 5.80
CA ASN A 72 -21.62 6.90 4.80
C ASN A 72 -20.16 6.77 4.36
N VAL A 73 -19.62 5.55 4.38
CA VAL A 73 -18.25 5.26 3.91
C VAL A 73 -18.36 4.59 2.56
N VAL A 74 -17.93 5.28 1.51
CA VAL A 74 -18.07 4.82 0.11
C VAL A 74 -16.90 3.95 -0.29
N ARG A 75 -15.68 4.38 0.01
CA ARG A 75 -14.44 3.70 -0.39
C ARG A 75 -13.40 3.81 0.70
N ILE A 76 -12.61 2.75 0.86
CA ILE A 76 -11.42 2.72 1.72
C ILE A 76 -10.25 2.21 0.86
N GLY A 77 -9.23 3.04 0.67
CA GLY A 77 -7.93 2.65 0.15
C GLY A 77 -6.94 2.42 1.28
N LYS A 78 -6.27 1.27 1.29
CA LYS A 78 -5.23 0.92 2.28
C LYS A 78 -3.87 1.00 1.58
N GLU A 79 -2.99 1.88 2.03
CA GLU A 79 -1.57 1.90 1.67
C GLU A 79 -0.80 1.23 2.83
N ARG A 80 -0.59 -0.10 2.71
CA ARG A 80 0.12 -0.91 3.70
C ARG A 80 1.63 -0.72 3.65
N LEU A 81 2.17 -0.51 2.46
CA LEU A 81 3.62 -0.46 2.22
C LEU A 81 4.03 0.99 2.07
N LYS A 82 4.90 1.46 2.97
CA LYS A 82 5.28 2.88 3.08
C LYS A 82 6.57 3.21 2.33
N GLU A 83 7.42 2.21 2.14
CA GLU A 83 8.76 2.36 1.59
C GLU A 83 8.91 1.40 0.42
N SER A 84 9.48 1.88 -0.69
CA SER A 84 9.65 1.10 -1.90
C SER A 84 11.05 1.28 -2.47
N ILE A 85 11.60 0.21 -3.04
CA ILE A 85 12.87 0.23 -3.78
C ILE A 85 12.71 -0.54 -5.07
N VAL A 86 13.33 -0.03 -6.14
CA VAL A 86 13.45 -0.75 -7.41
C VAL A 86 14.81 -1.43 -7.45
N VAL A 87 14.80 -2.72 -7.77
CA VAL A 87 15.97 -3.59 -7.85
C VAL A 87 16.07 -4.16 -9.26
N LEU A 88 17.27 -4.13 -9.83
CA LEU A 88 17.55 -4.75 -11.12
C LEU A 88 18.16 -6.14 -10.91
N LEU A 89 17.59 -7.13 -11.58
CA LEU A 89 18.07 -8.51 -11.64
C LEU A 89 18.64 -8.78 -13.03
N ILE A 90 19.82 -9.39 -13.13
CA ILE A 90 20.47 -9.75 -14.40
C ILE A 90 20.89 -11.22 -14.35
N GLY A 91 20.37 -12.06 -15.25
CA GLY A 91 20.69 -13.50 -15.29
C GLY A 91 19.67 -14.34 -16.08
N HIS A 92 19.68 -15.66 -15.91
CA HIS A 92 18.66 -16.54 -16.50
C HIS A 92 17.39 -16.57 -15.62
N ILE A 93 16.70 -15.43 -15.52
CA ILE A 93 15.62 -15.22 -14.53
C ILE A 93 14.44 -16.18 -14.74
N VAL A 94 14.04 -16.43 -15.98
CA VAL A 94 12.90 -17.32 -16.31
C VAL A 94 13.23 -18.78 -16.03
N HIS A 95 14.43 -19.23 -16.35
CA HIS A 95 14.84 -20.63 -16.13
C HIS A 95 15.06 -20.97 -14.66
N THR A 96 15.32 -19.94 -13.83
CA THR A 96 15.68 -20.15 -12.43
C THR A 96 14.50 -19.92 -11.47
N ASP A 97 13.28 -20.14 -11.97
CA ASP A 97 12.02 -20.02 -11.24
C ASP A 97 11.83 -18.66 -10.55
N ILE A 98 11.28 -17.72 -11.31
CA ILE A 98 10.95 -16.38 -10.82
C ILE A 98 9.90 -16.40 -9.71
N ARG A 99 9.05 -17.43 -9.68
CA ARG A 99 7.95 -17.56 -8.72
C ARG A 99 8.52 -17.75 -7.32
N GLU A 100 9.50 -18.64 -7.16
CA GLU A 100 10.17 -18.83 -5.87
C GLU A 100 10.80 -17.52 -5.35
N THR A 101 11.33 -16.69 -6.25
CA THR A 101 11.89 -15.38 -5.87
C THR A 101 10.82 -14.43 -5.33
N ILE A 102 9.64 -14.39 -5.96
CA ILE A 102 8.49 -13.60 -5.49
C ILE A 102 7.96 -14.17 -4.16
N ASP A 103 7.72 -15.48 -4.09
CA ASP A 103 7.20 -16.16 -2.91
C ASP A 103 8.12 -15.97 -1.69
N SER A 104 9.46 -15.89 -1.90
CA SER A 104 10.43 -15.64 -0.82
C SER A 104 10.28 -14.27 -0.16
N ILE A 105 9.72 -13.30 -0.86
CA ILE A 105 9.43 -11.96 -0.33
C ILE A 105 8.02 -11.92 0.24
N ASP A 106 7.01 -12.36 -0.52
CA ASP A 106 5.61 -12.24 -0.12
C ASP A 106 5.29 -13.07 1.14
N SER A 107 6.00 -14.18 1.34
CA SER A 107 5.86 -15.03 2.55
C SER A 107 6.36 -14.37 3.84
N THR A 108 7.09 -13.25 3.76
CA THR A 108 7.56 -12.51 4.95
C THR A 108 6.42 -11.83 5.71
N GLY A 109 5.32 -11.48 5.02
CA GLY A 109 4.18 -10.76 5.58
C GLY A 109 4.41 -9.29 5.91
N PHE A 110 5.63 -8.78 5.70
CA PHE A 110 6.00 -7.37 5.93
C PHE A 110 6.48 -6.65 4.67
N ALA A 111 6.77 -7.39 3.59
CA ALA A 111 7.15 -6.88 2.29
C ALA A 111 6.47 -7.68 1.17
N GLU A 112 6.24 -7.03 0.04
CA GLU A 112 5.59 -7.61 -1.15
C GLU A 112 6.29 -7.15 -2.43
N VAL A 113 6.25 -7.97 -3.47
CA VAL A 113 6.62 -7.57 -4.83
C VAL A 113 5.42 -6.88 -5.48
N VAL A 114 5.53 -5.56 -5.72
CA VAL A 114 4.41 -4.76 -6.26
C VAL A 114 4.48 -4.55 -7.76
N GLU A 115 5.66 -4.71 -8.36
CA GLU A 115 5.87 -4.58 -9.80
C GLU A 115 7.02 -5.47 -10.26
N LEU A 116 6.85 -6.08 -11.43
CA LEU A 116 7.86 -6.86 -12.12
C LEU A 116 7.81 -6.52 -13.61
N SER A 117 8.95 -6.10 -14.16
CA SER A 117 9.14 -5.97 -15.60
C SER A 117 10.30 -6.85 -16.02
N LEU A 118 10.11 -7.65 -17.07
CA LEU A 118 11.07 -8.62 -17.57
C LEU A 118 11.40 -8.31 -19.03
N SER A 119 12.70 -8.25 -19.34
CA SER A 119 13.21 -8.15 -20.70
C SER A 119 13.98 -9.44 -21.04
N MET A 120 13.51 -10.12 -22.09
CA MET A 120 14.06 -11.38 -22.54
C MET A 120 14.39 -11.30 -24.04
N PRO A 121 15.66 -11.04 -24.41
CA PRO A 121 16.05 -10.86 -25.81
C PRO A 121 16.14 -12.17 -26.61
N GLY A 122 15.97 -13.32 -25.95
CA GLY A 122 15.99 -14.66 -26.56
C GLY A 122 16.08 -15.75 -25.48
N VAL A 123 15.69 -16.98 -25.82
CA VAL A 123 15.62 -18.10 -24.85
C VAL A 123 16.98 -18.39 -24.22
N ASP A 124 18.05 -18.45 -25.02
CA ASP A 124 19.38 -18.78 -24.50
C ASP A 124 20.18 -17.55 -24.03
N LYS A 125 19.59 -16.36 -24.08
CA LYS A 125 20.27 -15.11 -23.71
C LYS A 125 19.94 -14.72 -22.26
N LYS A 126 20.88 -14.02 -21.60
CA LYS A 126 20.63 -13.45 -20.28
C LYS A 126 19.43 -12.51 -20.35
N SER A 127 18.50 -12.69 -19.42
CA SER A 127 17.35 -11.82 -19.20
C SER A 127 17.69 -10.77 -18.15
N SER A 128 16.96 -9.67 -18.17
CA SER A 128 16.98 -8.68 -17.10
C SER A 128 15.57 -8.48 -16.57
N ALA A 129 15.44 -8.20 -15.28
CA ALA A 129 14.18 -7.81 -14.68
C ALA A 129 14.36 -6.61 -13.77
N SER A 130 13.37 -5.73 -13.73
CA SER A 130 13.22 -4.78 -12.63
C SER A 130 12.12 -5.28 -11.71
N VAL A 131 12.42 -5.33 -10.42
CA VAL A 131 11.49 -5.73 -9.35
C VAL A 131 11.32 -4.53 -8.44
N THR A 132 10.08 -4.12 -8.21
CA THR A 132 9.75 -3.13 -7.19
C THR A 132 9.32 -3.86 -5.93
N LEU A 133 10.13 -3.72 -4.88
CA LEU A 133 9.81 -4.20 -3.53
C LEU A 133 9.17 -3.08 -2.75
N SER A 134 8.14 -3.40 -1.98
CA SER A 134 7.53 -2.45 -1.06
C SER A 134 7.36 -3.11 0.31
N ALA A 135 7.64 -2.38 1.39
CA ALA A 135 7.59 -2.88 2.76
C ALA A 135 6.87 -1.90 3.70
N ILE A 136 6.46 -2.40 4.87
CA ILE A 136 5.78 -1.60 5.90
C ILE A 136 6.67 -0.50 6.53
N GLY A 137 8.00 -0.63 6.41
CA GLY A 137 9.01 0.28 6.93
C GLY A 137 10.38 0.06 6.30
N LYS A 138 11.36 0.91 6.69
CA LYS A 138 12.71 0.92 6.09
C LYS A 138 13.55 -0.28 6.51
N GLU A 139 13.40 -0.74 7.75
CA GLU A 139 14.14 -1.90 8.26
C GLU A 139 13.66 -3.17 7.55
N GLU A 140 12.34 -3.31 7.41
CA GLU A 140 11.68 -4.41 6.71
C GLU A 140 12.02 -4.41 5.22
N LEU A 141 12.13 -3.23 4.60
CA LEU A 141 12.57 -3.11 3.21
C LEU A 141 14.01 -3.59 3.04
N LYS A 142 14.90 -3.24 3.97
CA LYS A 142 16.30 -3.69 3.98
C LYS A 142 16.40 -5.21 4.19
N GLU A 143 15.57 -5.76 5.06
CA GLU A 143 15.47 -7.20 5.28
C GLU A 143 14.98 -7.93 4.02
N ALA A 144 13.92 -7.43 3.38
CA ALA A 144 13.40 -7.96 2.12
C ALA A 144 14.46 -7.92 1.01
N LEU A 145 15.23 -6.83 0.89
CA LEU A 145 16.33 -6.73 -0.06
C LEU A 145 17.40 -7.80 0.20
N ASN A 146 17.79 -8.01 1.46
CA ASN A 146 18.75 -9.06 1.82
C ASN A 146 18.24 -10.47 1.47
N ILE A 147 16.94 -10.73 1.66
CA ILE A 147 16.30 -12.00 1.28
C ILE A 147 16.37 -12.17 -0.24
N LEU A 148 15.98 -11.14 -1.00
CA LEU A 148 16.06 -11.15 -2.46
C LEU A 148 17.48 -11.42 -2.96
N GLU A 149 18.48 -10.72 -2.42
CA GLU A 149 19.89 -10.92 -2.76
C GLU A 149 20.36 -12.34 -2.49
N ARG A 150 20.02 -12.91 -1.33
CA ARG A 150 20.38 -14.30 -1.00
C ARG A 150 19.74 -15.29 -1.96
N THR A 151 18.46 -15.12 -2.27
CA THR A 151 17.72 -15.99 -3.20
C THR A 151 18.29 -15.88 -4.62
N ALA A 152 18.55 -14.66 -5.10
CA ALA A 152 19.12 -14.40 -6.42
C ALA A 152 20.56 -14.92 -6.55
N ASN A 153 21.39 -14.75 -5.53
CA ASN A 153 22.79 -15.22 -5.54
C ASN A 153 22.89 -16.75 -5.62
N LYS A 154 22.02 -17.49 -4.91
CA LYS A 154 21.92 -18.96 -5.03
C LYS A 154 21.63 -19.42 -6.47
N LYS A 155 20.97 -18.55 -7.23
CA LYS A 155 20.51 -18.76 -8.60
C LYS A 155 21.50 -18.21 -9.65
N GLY A 156 22.63 -17.63 -9.23
CA GLY A 156 23.59 -16.99 -10.13
C GLY A 156 23.03 -15.72 -10.80
N ILE A 157 22.00 -15.11 -10.22
CA ILE A 157 21.40 -13.85 -10.70
C ILE A 157 22.08 -12.70 -9.98
N MET A 158 22.60 -11.74 -10.76
CA MET A 158 23.19 -10.53 -10.23
C MET A 158 22.09 -9.54 -9.81
N VAL A 159 22.25 -8.95 -8.63
CA VAL A 159 21.31 -7.96 -8.07
C VAL A 159 21.99 -6.60 -8.05
N ILE A 160 21.30 -5.56 -8.52
CA ILE A 160 21.73 -4.17 -8.47
C ILE A 160 20.62 -3.36 -7.80
N SER A 161 20.92 -2.78 -6.65
CA SER A 161 20.04 -1.88 -5.91
C SER A 161 20.63 -0.47 -5.87
N SER A 162 19.79 0.56 -5.96
CA SER A 162 20.22 1.93 -5.63
C SER A 162 20.37 2.03 -4.11
N VAL A 163 21.61 2.18 -3.64
CA VAL A 163 21.96 2.44 -2.24
C VAL A 163 21.61 3.86 -1.86
#